data_AF-A0A345ZM45-F1
#
_entry.id   AF-A0A345ZM45-F1
#
_cell.length_a   1.000
_cell.length_b   1.000
_cell.length_c   1.000
_cell.angle_alpha   90.00
_cell.angle_beta   90.00
_cell.angle_gamma   90.00
#
_symmetry.space_group_name_H-M   'P 1'
#
loop_
_entity.id
_entity.type
_entity.pdbx_description
1 polymer ?
#
loop_
_entity_poly.entity_id
_entity_poly.type
_entity_poly.pdbx_seq_one_letter_code
_entity_poly.pdbx_strand_id
1 'polypeptide(L)'
;MSAESKTPFDHVNDTVTQLKEMRHYSKANVERLTTQWLLFDSELKKLKQADRIEDLMVRAGELHEAIEAEIAELEELAVSLQPATDSDGGTDATIH
;
A
#
# COMPACT_ATOMS: atom_id res chain seq x y z
N MET A 1 17.84 3.88 -29.19
CA MET A 1 16.76 3.69 -28.21
C MET A 1 17.20 4.38 -26.93
N SER A 2 16.83 5.64 -26.73
CA SER A 2 17.10 6.32 -25.46
C SER A 2 16.15 5.72 -24.43
N ALA A 3 16.69 4.98 -23.45
CA ALA A 3 15.90 4.56 -22.31
C ALA A 3 15.62 5.83 -21.49
N GLU A 4 14.41 6.37 -21.59
CA GLU A 4 13.96 7.37 -20.62
C GLU A 4 13.98 6.70 -19.24
N SER A 5 14.83 7.22 -18.35
CA SER A 5 14.86 6.82 -16.95
C SER A 5 13.58 7.31 -16.28
N LYS A 6 12.93 6.42 -15.52
CA LYS A 6 11.76 6.75 -14.70
C LYS A 6 12.04 7.99 -13.84
N THR A 7 11.07 8.89 -13.79
CA THR A 7 11.11 10.05 -12.90
C THR A 7 10.89 9.63 -11.45
N PRO A 8 11.24 10.48 -10.46
CA PRO A 8 10.84 10.23 -9.07
C PRO A 8 9.33 10.03 -8.89
N PHE A 9 8.50 10.76 -9.65
CA PHE A 9 7.05 10.59 -9.65
C PHE A 9 6.64 9.19 -10.13
N ASP A 10 7.26 8.68 -11.20
CA ASP A 10 6.99 7.33 -11.71
C ASP A 10 7.36 6.26 -10.66
N HIS A 11 8.51 6.43 -10.00
CA HIS A 11 8.95 5.52 -8.94
C HIS A 11 8.02 5.50 -7.72
N VAL A 12 7.52 6.66 -7.30
CA VAL A 12 6.57 6.76 -6.18
C VAL A 12 5.24 6.09 -6.57
N ASN A 13 4.71 6.34 -7.77
CA ASN A 13 3.47 5.71 -8.22
C ASN A 13 3.59 4.18 -8.37
N ASP A 14 4.71 3.69 -8.88
CA ASP A 14 4.99 2.25 -8.93
C ASP A 14 4.99 1.65 -7.52
N THR A 15 5.63 2.33 -6.56
CA THR A 15 5.68 1.89 -5.17
C THR A 15 4.30 1.88 -4.52
N VAL A 16 3.51 2.94 -4.69
CA VAL A 16 2.12 3.01 -4.22
C VAL A 16 1.28 1.87 -4.81
N THR A 17 1.47 1.57 -6.10
CA THR A 17 0.76 0.46 -6.76
C THR A 17 1.08 -0.88 -6.10
N GLN A 18 2.36 -1.15 -5.84
CA GLN A 18 2.79 -2.37 -5.15
C GLN A 18 2.28 -2.42 -3.71
N LEU A 19 2.31 -1.31 -2.96
CA LEU A 19 1.78 -1.26 -1.62
C LEU A 19 0.27 -1.49 -1.57
N LYS A 20 -0.50 -1.02 -2.56
CA LYS A 20 -1.94 -1.30 -2.69
C LYS A 20 -2.22 -2.79 -2.92
N GLU A 21 -1.38 -3.48 -3.67
CA GLU A 21 -1.44 -4.94 -3.81
C GLU A 21 -1.13 -5.63 -2.48
N MET A 22 -0.05 -5.22 -1.80
CA MET A 22 0.32 -5.74 -0.47
C MET A 22 -0.75 -5.49 0.61
N ARG A 23 -1.43 -4.34 0.55
CA ARG A 23 -2.58 -4.01 1.41
C ARG A 23 -3.71 -5.03 1.25
N HIS A 24 -4.02 -5.42 0.01
CA HIS A 24 -5.03 -6.44 -0.25
C HIS A 24 -4.64 -7.79 0.37
N TYR A 25 -3.40 -8.23 0.17
CA TYR A 25 -2.92 -9.50 0.72
C TYR A 25 -2.81 -9.49 2.25
N SER A 26 -2.33 -8.40 2.86
CA SER A 26 -2.23 -8.26 4.32
C SER A 26 -3.61 -8.35 4.98
N LYS A 27 -4.61 -7.66 4.43
CA LYS A 27 -6.00 -7.76 4.89
C LYS A 27 -6.53 -9.20 4.81
N ALA A 28 -6.34 -9.86 3.66
CA ALA A 28 -6.76 -11.25 3.48
C ALA A 28 -6.08 -12.21 4.48
N ASN A 29 -4.81 -11.97 4.81
CA ASN A 29 -4.09 -12.74 5.82
C ASN A 29 -4.65 -12.53 7.23
N VAL A 30 -4.95 -11.29 7.63
CA VAL A 30 -5.58 -10.97 8.92
C VAL A 30 -6.93 -11.67 9.06
N GLU A 31 -7.78 -11.58 8.03
CA GLU A 31 -9.10 -12.23 8.00
C GLU A 31 -8.99 -13.76 8.11
N ARG A 32 -8.05 -14.36 7.37
CA ARG A 32 -7.82 -15.81 7.38
C ARG A 32 -7.29 -16.28 8.73
N LEU A 33 -6.34 -15.55 9.31
CA LEU A 33 -5.74 -15.90 10.59
C LEU A 33 -6.77 -15.79 11.72
N THR A 34 -7.59 -14.74 11.72
CA THR A 34 -8.69 -14.57 12.67
C THR A 34 -9.72 -15.70 12.55
N THR A 35 -10.06 -16.10 11.32
CA THR A 35 -10.98 -17.22 11.09
C THR A 35 -10.42 -18.54 11.64
N GLN A 36 -9.14 -18.83 11.38
CA GLN A 36 -8.46 -20.02 11.89
C GLN A 36 -8.36 -20.01 13.41
N TRP A 37 -8.08 -18.84 14.00
CA TRP A 37 -8.06 -18.65 15.44
C TRP A 37 -9.40 -19.05 16.05
N LEU A 38 -10.52 -18.51 15.55
CA LEU A 38 -11.85 -18.84 16.08
C LEU A 38 -12.20 -20.33 15.95
N LEU A 39 -11.74 -21.01 14.89
CA LEU A 39 -12.01 -22.43 14.67
C LEU A 39 -11.22 -23.33 15.64
N PHE A 40 -9.98 -22.96 15.96
CA PHE A 40 -9.04 -23.85 16.68
C PHE A 40 -8.60 -23.35 18.05
N ASP A 41 -9.03 -22.16 18.49
CA ASP A 41 -8.60 -21.54 19.76
C ASP A 41 -8.69 -22.51 20.96
N SER A 42 -9.81 -23.22 21.09
CA SER A 42 -10.00 -24.16 22.21
C SER A 42 -9.04 -25.36 22.19
N GLU A 43 -8.61 -25.81 21.01
CA GLU A 43 -7.63 -26.90 20.84
C GLU A 43 -6.21 -26.38 21.03
N LEU A 44 -5.89 -25.23 20.43
CA LEU A 44 -4.59 -24.57 20.55
C LEU A 44 -4.30 -24.13 21.99
N LYS A 45 -5.32 -23.70 22.76
CA LYS A 45 -5.21 -23.43 24.20
C LYS A 45 -4.80 -24.67 24.99
N LYS A 46 -5.38 -25.83 24.69
CA LYS A 46 -4.98 -27.11 25.33
C LYS A 46 -3.54 -27.49 24.98
N LEU A 47 -3.10 -27.19 23.77
CA LEU A 47 -1.73 -27.41 23.29
C LEU A 47 -0.74 -26.29 23.67
N LYS A 48 -1.18 -25.28 24.41
CA LYS A 48 -0.38 -24.10 24.80
C LYS A 48 0.26 -23.36 23.61
N GLN A 49 -0.43 -23.34 22.47
CA GLN A 49 0.00 -22.61 21.27
C GLN A 49 -0.76 -21.30 21.06
N ALA A 50 -1.77 -21.03 21.90
CA ALA A 50 -2.64 -19.86 21.84
C ALA A 50 -1.86 -18.54 21.69
N ASP A 51 -0.94 -18.27 22.61
CA ASP A 51 -0.17 -17.02 22.69
C ASP A 51 0.65 -16.74 21.41
N ARG A 52 1.15 -17.79 20.75
CA ARG A 52 1.94 -17.65 19.53
C ARG A 52 1.10 -17.26 18.32
N ILE A 53 -0.17 -17.67 18.30
CA ILE A 53 -1.10 -17.30 17.23
C ILE A 53 -1.66 -15.89 17.48
N GLU A 54 -1.90 -15.54 18.74
CA GLU A 54 -2.28 -14.18 19.12
C GLU A 54 -1.17 -13.17 18.75
N ASP A 55 0.10 -13.46 19.04
CA ASP A 55 1.25 -12.63 18.59
C ASP A 55 1.30 -12.48 17.07
N LEU A 56 1.01 -13.56 16.32
CA LEU A 56 0.96 -13.49 14.86
C LEU A 56 -0.20 -12.60 14.36
N MET A 57 -1.36 -12.64 15.01
CA MET A 57 -2.50 -11.80 14.68
C MET A 57 -2.18 -10.32 14.92
N VAL A 58 -1.55 -10.00 16.05
CA VAL A 58 -1.14 -8.63 16.36
C VAL A 58 -0.20 -8.11 15.28
N ARG A 59 0.87 -8.85 14.94
CA ARG A 59 1.83 -8.44 13.92
C ARG A 59 1.21 -8.32 12.52
N ALA A 60 0.26 -9.18 12.18
CA ALA A 60 -0.45 -9.10 10.92
C ALA A 60 -1.31 -7.83 10.84
N GLY A 61 -1.95 -7.43 11.95
CA GLY A 61 -2.65 -6.16 12.08
C GLY A 61 -1.72 -4.96 11.97
N GLU A 62 -0.63 -4.95 12.71
CA GLU A 62 0.39 -3.88 12.68
C GLU A 62 0.97 -3.67 11.29
N LEU A 63 1.28 -4.76 10.57
CA LEU A 63 1.76 -4.67 9.18
C LEU A 63 0.69 -4.07 8.26
N HIS A 64 -0.58 -4.46 8.42
CA HIS A 64 -1.65 -3.92 7.61
C HIS A 64 -1.81 -2.41 7.84
N GLU A 65 -1.82 -1.96 9.10
CA GLU A 65 -1.88 -0.54 9.46
C GLU A 65 -0.68 0.24 8.93
N ALA A 66 0.53 -0.31 9.03
CA ALA A 66 1.74 0.32 8.52
C ALA A 66 1.71 0.49 6.98
N ILE A 67 1.20 -0.52 6.25
CA ILE A 67 1.03 -0.41 4.79
C ILE A 67 0.03 0.69 4.44
N GLU A 68 -1.10 0.80 5.15
CA GLU A 68 -2.10 1.85 4.91
C GLU A 68 -1.51 3.25 5.16
N ALA A 69 -0.75 3.42 6.25
CA ALA A 69 -0.10 4.69 6.58
C ALA A 69 0.92 5.10 5.50
N GLU A 70 1.79 4.18 5.08
CA GLU A 70 2.80 4.45 4.06
C GLU A 70 2.18 4.77 2.69
N ILE A 71 1.06 4.10 2.33
CA ILE A 71 0.31 4.45 1.12
C ILE A 71 -0.14 5.91 1.18
N ALA A 72 -0.69 6.36 2.30
CA ALA A 72 -1.16 7.74 2.45
C ALA A 72 -0.01 8.75 2.32
N GLU A 73 1.12 8.51 2.98
CA GLU A 73 2.30 9.38 2.88
C GLU A 73 2.85 9.46 1.44
N LEU A 74 2.92 8.33 0.74
CA LEU A 74 3.42 8.29 -0.63
C LEU A 74 2.43 8.87 -1.64
N GLU A 75 1.12 8.78 -1.39
CA GLU A 75 0.11 9.46 -2.22
C GLU A 75 0.21 10.98 -2.07
N GLU A 76 0.43 11.49 -0.85
CA GLU A 76 0.71 12.92 -0.63
C GLU A 76 2.00 13.36 -1.32
N LEU A 77 3.06 12.54 -1.22
CA LEU A 77 4.31 12.80 -1.91
C LEU A 77 4.12 12.81 -3.44
N ALA A 78 3.34 11.87 -4.00
CA ALA A 78 3.05 11.81 -5.42
C ALA A 78 2.37 13.09 -5.93
N VAL A 79 1.44 13.66 -5.15
CA VAL A 79 0.81 14.95 -5.47
C VAL A 79 1.84 16.07 -5.55
N SER A 80 2.78 16.13 -4.60
CA SER A 80 3.84 17.15 -4.61
C SER A 80 4.84 17.03 -5.75
N LEU A 81 5.00 15.81 -6.29
CA LEU A 81 5.90 15.49 -7.41
C LEU A 81 5.19 15.54 -8.77
N GLN A 82 3.87 15.79 -8.78
CA GLN A 82 3.11 15.82 -10.02
C GLN A 82 3.68 16.91 -10.93
N PRO A 83 4.07 16.56 -12.18
CA PRO A 83 4.61 17.55 -13.11
C PRO A 83 3.56 18.63 -13.36
N ALA A 84 4.00 19.89 -13.44
CA ALA A 84 3.13 21.00 -13.79
C ALA A 84 2.47 20.68 -15.14
N THR A 85 1.15 20.52 -15.13
CA THR A 85 0.38 20.39 -16.36
C THR A 85 0.52 21.71 -17.11
N ASP A 86 1.24 21.70 -18.24
CA ASP A 86 1.23 22.81 -19.20
C ASP A 86 -0.21 23.03 -19.68
N SER A 87 -0.93 23.87 -18.95
CA SER A 87 -2.21 24.44 -19.33
C SER A 87 -2.02 25.95 -19.40
N ASP A 88 -1.02 26.37 -20.18
CA ASP A 88 -0.98 27.70 -20.75
C ASP A 88 -0.40 27.65 -22.17
N GLY A 89 -1.30 27.50 -23.14
CA GLY A 89 -1.04 27.61 -24.57
C GLY A 89 -2.24 28.23 -25.28
N GLY A 90 -2.89 29.18 -24.60
CA GLY A 90 -3.92 30.04 -25.18
C GLY A 90 -3.27 31.17 -25.98
N THR A 91 -3.73 31.31 -27.23
CA THR A 91 -3.69 32.52 -28.07
C THR A 91 -2.32 33.07 -28.46
N ASP A 92 -1.88 32.76 -29.68
CA ASP A 92 -1.28 33.79 -30.53
C ASP A 92 -2.08 33.94 -31.83
N ALA A 93 -2.73 35.10 -31.93
CA ALA A 93 -3.41 35.57 -33.11
C ALA A 93 -2.36 36.13 -34.07
N THR A 94 -1.90 35.35 -35.05
CA THR A 94 -1.14 35.92 -36.16
C THR A 94 -2.09 36.43 -37.22
N ILE A 95 -2.34 37.74 -37.14
CA ILE A 95 -2.68 38.58 -38.29
C ILE A 95 -1.46 38.57 -39.22
N HIS A 96 -1.61 38.05 -40.45
CA HIS A 96 -1.09 38.79 -41.61
C HIS A 96 -1.83 38.47 -42.91
#